data_AF-A0A4R6XW07-F1
#
_entry.id   AF-A0A4R6XW07-F1
#
_cell.length_a   1.000
_cell.length_b   1.000
_cell.length_c   1.000
_cell.angle_alpha   90.00
_cell.angle_beta   90.00
_cell.angle_gamma   90.00
#
_symmetry.space_group_name_H-M   'P 1'
#
loop_
_entity.id
_entity.type
_entity.pdbx_description
1 polymer ?
#
loop_
_entity_poly.entity_id
_entity_poly.type
_entity_poly.pdbx_seq_one_letter_code
_entity_poly.pdbx_strand_id
1 'polypeptide(L)'
;MLALQTTDICQYLPTVVYECITIGDFIHCSLKSMLFIHQDNGMKSIDLKIVDQKFTEEFGTPEYSTEGSAGMDLRACLEESLTINPGETHLIPTGISIHISDSQLAAVILPRSGLGHKHGLVLGNLVGLIDSDYQGQLFVSCWNRSDIAYTVDRGARIAQLVFLPVVQVKLNQVDSFDDSSRGHGGFGHTGVK
;
A
#
# COMPACT_ATOMS: atom_id res chain seq x y z
N MET A 1 8.68 -58.80 -27.01
CA MET A 1 8.33 -57.80 -28.05
C MET A 1 6.87 -57.43 -27.83
N LEU A 2 6.53 -56.13 -27.92
CA LEU A 2 5.36 -55.37 -27.37
C LEU A 2 5.71 -54.72 -26.02
N ALA A 3 6.29 -53.52 -25.97
CA ALA A 3 5.81 -52.18 -26.36
C ALA A 3 4.75 -51.62 -25.40
N LEU A 4 5.09 -50.54 -24.69
CA LEU A 4 4.31 -49.29 -24.63
C LEU A 4 5.21 -48.16 -24.09
N GLN A 5 5.19 -47.06 -24.81
CA GLN A 5 6.07 -45.90 -24.71
C GLN A 5 5.80 -45.12 -23.41
N THR A 6 6.83 -44.84 -22.62
CA THR A 6 6.79 -43.86 -21.53
C THR A 6 7.34 -42.52 -22.00
N THR A 7 6.65 -41.91 -22.95
CA THR A 7 6.86 -40.50 -23.32
C THR A 7 5.48 -39.95 -23.65
N ASP A 8 4.71 -39.53 -22.63
CA ASP A 8 3.55 -38.64 -22.84
C ASP A 8 2.86 -38.07 -21.57
N ILE A 9 3.53 -37.92 -20.41
CA ILE A 9 2.86 -37.31 -19.22
C ILE A 9 3.63 -36.16 -18.55
N CYS A 10 4.77 -35.71 -19.09
CA CYS A 10 5.52 -34.60 -18.48
C CYS A 10 5.94 -33.52 -19.50
N GLN A 11 4.98 -32.92 -20.20
CA GLN A 11 5.24 -31.71 -21.01
C GLN A 11 4.48 -30.45 -20.59
N TYR A 12 3.80 -30.45 -19.45
CA TYR A 12 3.24 -29.22 -18.90
C TYR A 12 3.71 -29.03 -17.47
N LEU A 13 4.54 -27.99 -17.30
CA LEU A 13 5.10 -27.37 -16.09
C LEU A 13 6.64 -27.44 -16.10
N PRO A 14 7.34 -26.33 -16.35
CA PRO A 14 8.77 -26.28 -16.07
C PRO A 14 8.91 -26.35 -14.54
N THR A 15 9.94 -27.05 -14.05
CA THR A 15 10.37 -27.08 -12.63
C THR A 15 9.74 -28.17 -11.73
N VAL A 16 9.74 -29.43 -12.16
CA VAL A 16 9.68 -30.56 -11.20
C VAL A 16 10.77 -31.57 -11.55
N VAL A 17 11.68 -31.82 -10.60
CA VAL A 17 12.66 -32.92 -10.71
C VAL A 17 12.19 -34.03 -9.79
N TYR A 18 11.90 -35.19 -10.36
CA TYR A 18 11.53 -36.39 -9.62
C TYR A 18 12.78 -37.25 -9.40
N GLU A 19 12.98 -37.74 -8.18
CA GLU A 19 13.97 -38.77 -7.91
C GLU A 19 13.25 -40.11 -7.81
N CYS A 20 13.36 -40.93 -8.86
CA CYS A 20 12.77 -42.27 -8.90
C CYS A 20 13.75 -43.26 -8.25
N ILE A 21 13.39 -43.80 -7.09
CA ILE A 21 14.11 -44.93 -6.49
C ILE A 21 13.32 -46.20 -6.78
N THR A 22 13.92 -47.14 -7.52
CA THR A 22 13.37 -48.48 -7.74
C THR A 22 13.53 -49.32 -6.47
N ILE A 23 12.42 -49.80 -5.92
CA ILE A 23 12.41 -50.81 -4.85
C ILE A 23 11.61 -52.00 -5.38
N GLY A 24 12.30 -52.95 -6.03
CA GLY A 24 11.66 -54.05 -6.77
C GLY A 24 10.91 -53.58 -8.02
N ASP A 25 9.78 -54.23 -8.34
CA ASP A 25 8.97 -53.96 -9.55
C ASP A 25 7.96 -52.79 -9.40
N PHE A 26 8.02 -52.04 -8.30
CA PHE A 26 7.13 -50.90 -8.05
C PHE A 26 7.90 -49.57 -8.02
N ILE A 27 7.39 -48.57 -8.75
CA ILE A 27 7.90 -47.19 -8.72
C ILE A 27 7.21 -46.47 -7.56
N HIS A 28 7.97 -46.08 -6.55
CA HIS A 28 7.49 -45.23 -5.46
C HIS A 28 7.92 -43.78 -5.69
N CYS A 29 6.97 -42.89 -5.95
CA CYS A 29 7.24 -41.46 -6.14
C CYS A 29 6.92 -40.73 -4.83
N SER A 30 7.95 -40.34 -4.08
CA SER A 30 7.78 -39.55 -2.86
C SER A 30 7.94 -38.07 -3.18
N LEU A 31 6.88 -37.28 -2.90
CA LEU A 31 6.93 -35.82 -2.94
C LEU A 31 7.88 -35.33 -1.83
N LYS A 32 9.15 -35.12 -2.16
CA LYS A 32 9.97 -34.20 -1.38
C LYS A 32 9.53 -32.79 -1.75
N SER A 33 8.69 -32.20 -0.93
CA SER A 33 8.48 -30.74 -0.92
C SER A 33 9.80 -30.07 -0.53
N MET A 34 10.68 -29.90 -1.50
CA MET A 34 11.85 -29.03 -1.39
C MET A 34 11.34 -27.62 -1.63
N LEU A 35 10.75 -27.07 -0.57
CA LEU A 35 10.42 -25.66 -0.47
C LEU A 35 11.76 -24.92 -0.48
N PHE A 36 12.23 -24.50 -1.65
CA PHE A 36 13.16 -23.38 -1.72
C PHE A 36 12.37 -22.16 -1.24
N ILE A 37 12.30 -22.00 0.08
CA ILE A 37 12.04 -20.69 0.64
C ILE A 37 13.31 -19.90 0.33
N HIS A 38 13.35 -19.26 -0.83
CA HIS A 38 14.03 -17.97 -0.86
C HIS A 38 13.20 -17.11 0.09
N GLN A 39 13.63 -17.03 1.35
CA GLN A 39 13.19 -15.98 2.24
C GLN A 39 13.80 -14.69 1.69
N ASP A 40 13.17 -14.13 0.64
CA ASP A 40 13.11 -12.69 0.57
C ASP A 40 12.46 -12.24 1.89
N ASN A 41 13.00 -11.22 2.54
CA ASN A 41 12.48 -10.65 3.78
C ASN A 41 11.12 -9.95 3.56
N GLY A 42 10.16 -10.62 2.91
CA GLY A 42 8.73 -10.42 3.03
C GLY A 42 8.16 -9.09 2.54
N MET A 43 8.88 -8.31 1.75
CA MET A 43 8.34 -7.06 1.20
C MET A 43 7.55 -7.32 -0.08
N LYS A 44 6.26 -6.96 -0.07
CA LYS A 44 5.45 -6.92 -1.29
C LYS A 44 5.96 -5.80 -2.20
N SER A 45 6.14 -6.12 -3.48
CA SER A 45 6.47 -5.13 -4.51
C SER A 45 5.21 -4.44 -5.01
N ILE A 46 5.26 -3.13 -5.20
CA ILE A 46 4.21 -2.30 -5.78
C ILE A 46 4.80 -1.57 -6.99
N ASP A 47 4.07 -1.56 -8.11
CA ASP A 47 4.52 -0.87 -9.31
C ASP A 47 4.48 0.64 -9.09
N LEU A 48 5.58 1.32 -9.40
CA LEU A 48 5.72 2.77 -9.34
C LEU A 48 6.09 3.31 -10.71
N LYS A 49 5.34 4.32 -11.16
CA LYS A 49 5.60 5.07 -12.39
C LYS A 49 6.03 6.49 -12.04
N ILE A 50 7.18 6.90 -12.57
CA ILE A 50 7.64 8.28 -12.51
C ILE A 50 6.80 9.13 -13.49
N VAL A 51 6.17 10.18 -12.97
CA VAL A 51 5.37 11.13 -13.76
C VAL A 51 6.21 12.37 -14.10
N ASP A 52 6.97 12.89 -13.12
CA ASP A 52 7.95 13.96 -13.32
C ASP A 52 9.38 13.43 -13.13
N GLN A 53 10.06 13.22 -14.26
CA GLN A 53 11.42 12.68 -14.29
C GLN A 53 12.43 13.63 -13.65
N LYS A 54 12.33 14.94 -13.93
CA LYS A 54 13.30 15.93 -13.44
C LYS A 54 13.20 16.07 -11.92
N PHE A 55 11.96 16.14 -11.41
CA PHE A 55 11.72 16.17 -9.97
C PHE A 55 12.23 14.91 -9.28
N THR A 56 11.98 13.74 -9.87
CA THR A 56 12.42 12.46 -9.27
C THR A 56 13.94 12.29 -9.29
N GLU A 57 14.63 12.78 -10.33
CA GLU A 57 16.10 12.82 -10.36
C GLU A 57 16.68 13.73 -9.27
N GLU A 58 15.98 14.81 -8.92
CA GLU A 58 16.40 15.78 -7.90
C GLU A 58 16.13 15.31 -6.47
N PHE A 59 14.97 14.69 -6.20
CA PHE A 59 14.50 14.38 -4.84
C PHE A 59 14.36 12.88 -4.52
N GLY A 60 14.53 12.01 -5.51
CA GLY A 60 14.35 10.58 -5.39
C GLY A 60 12.88 10.14 -5.32
N THR A 61 12.67 8.84 -5.23
CA THR A 61 11.37 8.22 -4.97
C THR A 61 11.06 8.17 -3.47
N PRO A 62 9.79 8.01 -3.05
CA PRO A 62 9.46 7.79 -1.65
C PRO A 62 10.10 6.52 -1.10
N GLU A 63 10.67 6.61 0.09
CA GLU A 63 11.35 5.52 0.79
C GLU A 63 10.95 5.50 2.27
N TYR A 64 11.06 4.32 2.89
CA TYR A 64 10.94 4.21 4.34
C TYR A 64 12.15 4.85 5.01
N SER A 65 11.91 5.78 5.95
CA SER A 65 13.00 6.54 6.59
C SER A 65 13.83 5.71 7.57
N THR A 66 13.24 4.66 8.15
CA THR A 66 13.88 3.73 9.08
C THR A 66 13.28 2.34 8.87
N GLU A 67 13.95 1.29 9.35
CA GLU A 67 13.44 -0.10 9.26
C GLU A 67 12.06 -0.29 9.90
N GLY A 68 11.72 0.50 10.92
CA GLY A 68 10.42 0.46 11.61
C GLY A 68 9.40 1.47 11.12
N SER A 69 9.68 2.20 10.03
CA SER A 69 8.76 3.20 9.50
C SER A 69 7.55 2.53 8.86
N ALA A 70 6.34 2.92 9.29
CA ALA A 70 5.09 2.43 8.70
C ALA A 70 4.74 3.14 7.38
N GLY A 71 5.25 4.36 7.16
CA GLY A 71 4.92 5.17 5.99
C GLY A 71 6.14 5.75 5.29
N MET A 72 5.93 6.07 4.01
CA MET A 72 6.90 6.75 3.15
C MET A 72 6.52 8.22 3.02
N ASP A 73 7.46 9.13 3.23
CA ASP A 73 7.20 10.56 3.10
C ASP A 73 6.95 10.93 1.61
N LEU A 74 5.83 11.59 1.32
CA LEU A 74 5.50 12.15 0.01
C LEU A 74 5.98 13.60 -0.09
N ARG A 75 6.63 13.93 -1.21
CA ARG A 75 7.23 15.24 -1.45
C ARG A 75 6.37 16.10 -2.36
N ALA A 76 6.46 17.42 -2.19
CA ALA A 76 5.77 18.42 -2.99
C ALA A 76 6.47 18.60 -4.36
N CYS A 77 5.85 18.10 -5.43
CA CYS A 77 6.34 18.24 -6.80
C CYS A 77 5.92 19.59 -7.40
N LEU A 78 6.50 20.67 -6.88
CA LEU A 78 6.19 22.04 -7.29
C LEU A 78 7.32 22.61 -8.15
N GLU A 79 7.02 23.44 -9.15
CA GLU A 79 8.05 24.20 -9.88
C GLU A 79 8.75 25.24 -8.99
N GLU A 80 7.97 25.94 -8.14
CA GLU A 80 8.44 26.94 -7.19
C GLU A 80 7.75 26.76 -5.82
N SER A 81 8.29 27.35 -4.76
CA SER A 81 7.65 27.29 -3.43
C SER A 81 6.24 27.88 -3.46
N LEU A 82 5.31 27.24 -2.76
CA LEU A 82 3.90 27.63 -2.70
C LEU A 82 3.53 28.09 -1.28
N THR A 83 3.09 29.33 -1.14
CA THR A 83 2.51 29.82 0.12
C THR A 83 1.03 29.47 0.20
N ILE A 84 0.62 28.82 1.28
CA ILE A 84 -0.76 28.45 1.59
C ILE A 84 -1.24 29.33 2.74
N ASN A 85 -2.17 30.25 2.46
CA ASN A 85 -2.71 31.15 3.48
C ASN A 85 -3.62 30.40 4.46
N PRO A 86 -3.89 30.97 5.65
CA PRO A 86 -4.86 30.44 6.60
C PRO A 86 -6.19 30.10 5.94
N GLY A 87 -6.67 28.86 6.13
CA GLY A 87 -7.93 28.37 5.57
C GLY A 87 -7.87 27.90 4.11
N GLU A 88 -6.77 28.16 3.39
CA GLU A 88 -6.64 27.74 1.99
C GLU A 88 -6.33 26.25 1.86
N THR A 89 -6.78 25.69 0.73
CA THR A 89 -6.46 24.33 0.32
C THR A 89 -5.88 24.34 -1.09
N HIS A 90 -4.75 23.67 -1.28
CA HIS A 90 -4.09 23.51 -2.57
C HIS A 90 -3.85 22.03 -2.86
N LEU A 91 -4.08 21.62 -4.10
CA LEU A 91 -3.82 20.26 -4.56
C LEU A 91 -2.40 20.17 -5.10
N ILE A 92 -1.50 19.52 -4.36
CA ILE A 92 -0.07 19.44 -4.68
C ILE A 92 0.25 18.07 -5.30
N PRO A 93 0.81 18.00 -6.52
CA PRO A 93 1.23 16.73 -7.12
C PRO A 93 2.46 16.16 -6.39
N THR A 94 2.64 14.84 -6.48
CA THR A 94 3.81 14.14 -5.91
C THR A 94 4.86 13.77 -6.96
N GLY A 95 4.57 13.90 -8.25
CA GLY A 95 5.46 13.50 -9.34
C GLY A 95 5.51 11.98 -9.59
N ILE A 96 4.69 11.20 -8.90
CA ILE A 96 4.63 9.74 -9.04
C ILE A 96 3.20 9.22 -9.18
N SER A 97 3.08 8.06 -9.80
CA SER A 97 1.89 7.21 -9.81
C SER A 97 2.27 5.84 -9.27
N ILE A 98 1.33 5.16 -8.63
CA ILE A 98 1.48 3.79 -8.17
C ILE A 98 0.35 2.94 -8.71
N HIS A 99 0.59 1.64 -8.86
CA HIS A 99 -0.45 0.66 -9.15
C HIS A 99 -0.29 -0.50 -8.16
N ILE A 100 -1.22 -0.60 -7.21
CA ILE A 100 -1.15 -1.58 -6.13
C ILE A 100 -1.51 -2.97 -6.66
N SER A 101 -2.50 -3.06 -7.56
CA SER A 101 -3.02 -4.25 -8.25
C SER A 101 -3.66 -5.33 -7.36
N ASP A 102 -3.17 -5.52 -6.13
CA ASP A 102 -3.71 -6.47 -5.15
C ASP A 102 -4.92 -5.86 -4.44
N SER A 103 -6.12 -6.38 -4.76
CA SER A 103 -7.40 -5.96 -4.14
C SER A 103 -7.50 -6.17 -2.62
N GLN A 104 -6.56 -6.91 -2.01
CA GLN A 104 -6.48 -7.08 -0.55
C GLN A 104 -5.62 -6.00 0.11
N LEU A 105 -5.08 -5.06 -0.66
CA LEU A 105 -4.32 -3.92 -0.19
C LEU A 105 -4.97 -2.61 -0.65
N ALA A 106 -4.81 -1.60 0.19
CA ALA A 106 -5.01 -0.21 -0.17
C ALA A 106 -3.84 0.61 0.38
N ALA A 107 -3.72 1.86 -0.06
CA ALA A 107 -2.84 2.81 0.59
C ALA A 107 -3.64 3.98 1.15
N VAL A 108 -3.11 4.61 2.21
CA VAL A 108 -3.64 5.84 2.77
C VAL A 108 -2.58 6.92 2.78
N ILE A 109 -2.97 8.13 2.41
CA ILE A 109 -2.19 9.34 2.56
C ILE A 109 -2.64 10.03 3.84
N LEU A 110 -1.69 10.27 4.75
CA LEU A 110 -1.93 10.87 6.06
C LEU A 110 -1.13 12.15 6.26
N PRO A 111 -1.60 13.09 7.10
CA PRO A 111 -0.78 14.21 7.56
C PRO A 111 0.47 13.71 8.29
N ARG A 112 1.57 14.46 8.16
CA ARG A 112 2.77 14.26 9.01
C ARG A 112 2.51 14.91 10.36
N SER A 113 2.76 14.19 11.45
CA SER A 113 2.45 14.66 12.82
C SER A 113 3.10 16.01 13.14
N GLY A 114 4.36 16.20 12.75
CA GLY A 114 5.09 17.45 12.97
C GLY A 114 4.49 18.64 12.24
N LEU A 115 4.15 18.49 10.95
CA LEU A 115 3.52 19.56 10.16
C LEU A 115 2.11 19.87 10.66
N GLY A 116 1.32 18.83 10.91
CA GLY A 116 -0.06 18.96 11.37
C GLY A 116 -0.16 19.61 12.76
N HIS A 117 0.75 19.29 13.69
CA HIS A 117 0.73 19.86 15.03
C HIS A 117 1.34 21.27 15.11
N LYS A 118 2.53 21.48 14.51
CA LYS A 118 3.29 22.73 14.68
C LYS A 118 2.86 23.85 13.73
N HIS A 119 2.44 23.50 12.52
CA HIS A 119 2.15 24.47 11.45
C HIS A 119 0.69 24.43 10.99
N GLY A 120 -0.12 23.48 11.50
CA GLY A 120 -1.49 23.30 11.05
C GLY A 120 -1.60 22.90 9.57
N LEU A 121 -0.53 22.38 8.96
CA LEU A 121 -0.61 21.86 7.60
C LEU A 121 -1.08 20.40 7.63
N VAL A 122 -2.29 20.17 7.17
CA VAL A 122 -2.97 18.86 7.16
C VAL A 122 -3.51 18.55 5.78
N LEU A 123 -4.23 17.43 5.65
CA LEU A 123 -4.96 17.10 4.43
C LEU A 123 -6.36 17.70 4.47
N GLY A 124 -6.79 18.36 3.40
CA GLY A 124 -8.14 18.92 3.26
C GLY A 124 -9.24 17.85 3.27
N ASN A 125 -8.93 16.65 2.77
CA ASN A 125 -9.77 15.46 2.85
C ASN A 125 -9.48 14.58 4.09
N LEU A 126 -8.64 15.06 5.01
CA LEU A 126 -8.17 14.39 6.24
C LEU A 126 -7.34 13.11 6.01
N VAL A 127 -7.88 12.15 5.27
CA VAL A 127 -7.23 10.89 4.88
C VAL A 127 -7.51 10.65 3.40
N GLY A 128 -6.47 10.49 2.60
CA GLY A 128 -6.62 10.07 1.20
C GLY A 128 -6.58 8.55 1.09
N LEU A 129 -7.67 7.90 0.68
CA LEU A 129 -7.67 6.48 0.34
C LEU A 129 -7.23 6.31 -1.12
N ILE A 130 -6.29 5.40 -1.37
CA ILE A 130 -5.81 5.02 -2.68
C ILE A 130 -6.20 3.57 -2.94
N ASP A 131 -7.10 3.38 -3.91
CA ASP A 131 -7.63 2.08 -4.30
C ASP A 131 -6.59 1.24 -5.06
N SER A 132 -6.80 -0.08 -5.07
CA SER A 132 -5.84 -1.00 -5.66
C SER A 132 -5.67 -0.85 -7.17
N ASP A 133 -6.73 -0.41 -7.85
CA ASP A 133 -6.85 -0.23 -9.30
C ASP A 133 -6.59 1.22 -9.76
N TYR A 134 -6.30 2.14 -8.83
CA TYR A 134 -5.90 3.49 -9.18
C TYR A 134 -4.50 3.49 -9.81
N GLN A 135 -4.34 4.23 -10.91
CA GLN A 135 -3.08 4.37 -11.66
C GLN A 135 -2.75 5.83 -12.01
N GLY A 136 -3.56 6.78 -11.52
CA GLY A 136 -3.30 8.20 -11.73
C GLY A 136 -2.10 8.68 -10.92
N GLN A 137 -1.67 9.91 -11.21
CA GLN A 137 -0.69 10.58 -10.35
C GLN A 137 -1.28 10.78 -8.95
N LEU A 138 -0.46 10.54 -7.92
CA LEU A 138 -0.87 10.83 -6.56
C LEU A 138 -0.84 12.34 -6.31
N PHE A 139 -1.82 12.82 -5.55
CA PHE A 139 -1.91 14.21 -5.14
C PHE A 139 -2.13 14.31 -3.63
N VAL A 140 -1.66 15.41 -3.06
CA VAL A 140 -1.84 15.75 -1.66
C VAL A 140 -2.66 17.03 -1.59
N SER A 141 -3.88 16.93 -1.07
CA SER A 141 -4.74 18.10 -0.81
C SER A 141 -4.27 18.80 0.45
N CYS A 142 -3.29 19.70 0.37
CA CYS A 142 -2.77 20.41 1.53
C CYS A 142 -3.72 21.52 1.99
N TRP A 143 -4.20 21.43 3.22
CA TRP A 143 -5.03 22.45 3.88
C TRP A 143 -4.25 23.07 5.05
N ASN A 144 -4.19 24.40 5.07
CA ASN A 144 -3.70 25.13 6.23
C ASN A 144 -4.85 25.43 7.20
N ARG A 145 -4.94 24.65 8.28
CA ARG A 145 -5.95 24.83 9.35
C ARG A 145 -5.49 25.79 10.47
N SER A 146 -4.33 26.43 10.32
CA SER A 146 -3.83 27.43 11.27
C SER A 146 -4.25 28.85 10.89
N ASP A 147 -3.85 29.80 11.71
CA ASP A 147 -3.98 31.25 11.52
C ASP A 147 -2.70 31.90 10.93
N ILE A 148 -1.68 31.12 10.60
CA ILE A 148 -0.39 31.59 10.09
C ILE A 148 -0.16 31.02 8.68
N ALA A 149 0.25 31.86 7.73
CA ALA A 149 0.62 31.40 6.39
C ALA A 149 1.81 30.43 6.44
N TYR A 150 1.76 29.37 5.63
CA TYR A 150 2.82 28.37 5.56
C TYR A 150 3.34 28.25 4.12
N THR A 151 4.65 28.32 3.94
CA THR A 151 5.29 28.12 2.63
C THR A 151 5.77 26.68 2.50
N VAL A 152 5.24 25.98 1.51
CA VAL A 152 5.68 24.66 1.10
C VAL A 152 6.78 24.82 0.06
N ASP A 153 8.00 24.45 0.41
CA ASP A 153 9.12 24.45 -0.53
C ASP A 153 9.03 23.28 -1.52
N ARG A 154 9.60 23.48 -2.71
CA ARG A 154 9.80 22.39 -3.69
C ARG A 154 10.55 21.23 -3.02
N GLY A 155 10.01 20.01 -3.17
CA GLY A 155 10.60 18.80 -2.60
C GLY A 155 10.38 18.61 -1.09
N ALA A 156 9.66 19.53 -0.43
CA ALA A 156 9.31 19.39 0.98
C ALA A 156 8.43 18.16 1.22
N ARG A 157 8.67 17.45 2.32
CA ARG A 157 7.90 16.26 2.73
C ARG A 157 6.60 16.71 3.38
N ILE A 158 5.47 16.58 2.69
CA ILE A 158 4.19 17.20 3.06
C ILE A 158 3.17 16.21 3.64
N ALA A 159 3.24 14.94 3.23
CA ALA A 159 2.34 13.88 3.70
C ALA A 159 3.13 12.57 3.82
N GLN A 160 2.47 11.51 4.29
CA GLN A 160 3.04 10.17 4.33
C GLN A 160 2.06 9.15 3.74
N LEU A 161 2.59 8.21 2.96
CA LEU A 161 1.86 7.11 2.34
C LEU A 161 2.05 5.84 3.17
N VAL A 162 0.96 5.16 3.52
CA VAL A 162 0.97 3.92 4.32
C VAL A 162 0.15 2.86 3.61
N PHE A 163 0.67 1.65 3.46
CA PHE A 163 -0.06 0.52 2.89
C PHE A 163 -0.71 -0.33 3.97
N LEU A 164 -1.97 -0.72 3.75
CA LEU A 164 -2.80 -1.43 4.74
C LEU A 164 -3.51 -2.61 4.08
N PRO A 165 -3.66 -3.75 4.77
CA PRO A 165 -4.58 -4.79 4.34
C PRO A 165 -6.04 -4.30 4.43
N VAL A 166 -6.87 -4.69 3.46
CA VAL A 166 -8.29 -4.37 3.42
C VAL A 166 -9.13 -5.62 3.14
N VAL A 167 -10.39 -5.59 3.55
CA VAL A 167 -11.36 -6.68 3.34
C VAL A 167 -12.54 -6.13 2.55
N GLN A 168 -12.82 -6.72 1.39
CA GLN A 168 -14.06 -6.47 0.65
C GLN A 168 -15.17 -7.35 1.24
N VAL A 169 -16.29 -6.74 1.62
CA VAL A 169 -17.41 -7.43 2.27
C VAL A 169 -18.65 -7.42 1.39
N LYS A 170 -19.46 -8.47 1.52
CA LYS A 170 -20.83 -8.50 1.01
C LYS A 170 -21.79 -8.17 2.16
N LEU A 171 -22.61 -7.14 2.01
CA LEU A 171 -23.63 -6.81 2.99
C LEU A 171 -24.74 -7.86 2.97
N ASN A 172 -25.13 -8.36 4.14
CA ASN A 172 -26.26 -9.26 4.34
C ASN A 172 -27.38 -8.50 5.06
N GLN A 173 -28.50 -8.26 4.36
CA GLN A 173 -29.65 -7.58 4.94
C GLN A 173 -30.40 -8.53 5.88
N VAL A 174 -30.72 -8.06 7.08
CA VAL A 174 -31.46 -8.80 8.12
C VAL A 174 -32.53 -7.90 8.72
N ASP A 175 -33.58 -8.49 9.29
CA ASP A 175 -34.67 -7.73 9.93
C ASP A 175 -34.27 -7.18 11.32
N SER A 176 -33.34 -7.85 12.01
CA SER A 176 -32.82 -7.43 13.32
C SER A 176 -31.41 -7.97 13.59
N PHE A 177 -30.66 -7.31 14.48
CA PHE A 177 -29.37 -7.78 15.00
C PHE A 177 -29.55 -8.51 16.34
N ASP A 178 -28.63 -9.40 16.69
CA ASP A 178 -28.54 -9.96 18.04
C ASP A 178 -28.09 -8.90 19.06
N ASP A 179 -28.57 -9.01 20.30
CA ASP A 179 -28.17 -8.11 21.38
C ASP A 179 -26.65 -8.21 21.65
N SER A 180 -26.02 -7.08 21.89
CA SER A 180 -24.62 -7.00 22.31
C SER A 180 -24.48 -6.22 23.61
N SER A 181 -23.39 -6.45 24.35
CA SER A 181 -23.09 -5.73 25.59
C SER A 181 -22.98 -4.21 25.42
N ARG A 182 -22.72 -3.72 24.20
CA ARG A 182 -22.71 -2.29 23.85
C ARG A 182 -24.06 -1.77 23.34
N GLY A 183 -24.89 -2.65 22.77
CA GLY A 183 -26.18 -2.29 22.16
C GLY A 183 -26.07 -1.07 21.22
N HIS A 184 -26.94 -0.09 21.40
CA HIS A 184 -26.96 1.17 20.63
C HIS A 184 -26.06 2.28 21.21
N GLY A 185 -25.17 1.99 22.16
CA GLY A 185 -24.31 2.98 22.80
C GLY A 185 -23.22 3.55 21.88
N GLY A 186 -23.43 4.79 21.40
CA GLY A 186 -22.47 5.63 20.65
C GLY A 186 -22.18 6.96 21.36
N PHE A 187 -21.34 7.82 20.76
CA PHE A 187 -21.14 9.22 21.18
C PHE A 187 -20.76 9.48 22.66
N GLY A 188 -19.68 8.85 23.16
CA GLY A 188 -19.18 9.14 24.51
C GLY A 188 -19.86 8.35 25.64
N HIS A 189 -20.53 7.24 25.31
CA HIS A 189 -21.18 6.31 26.24
C HIS A 189 -20.28 5.75 27.38
N THR A 190 -18.95 5.86 27.30
CA THR A 190 -18.03 5.46 28.38
C THR A 190 -17.57 6.60 29.29
N GLY A 191 -18.08 7.82 29.08
CA GLY A 191 -17.83 8.99 29.93
C GLY A 191 -16.51 9.71 29.66
N VAL A 192 -16.56 11.03 29.73
CA VAL A 192 -15.40 11.90 29.91
C VAL A 192 -15.30 12.12 31.44
N LYS A 193 -14.35 11.46 32.10
CA LYS A 193 -13.99 11.81 33.48
C LYS A 193 -13.05 12.99 33.48
#